data_AF-A0A9J6EBI8-F1
#
_entry.id   AF-A0A9J6EBI8-F1
#
_cell.length_a   1.000
_cell.length_b   1.000
_cell.length_c   1.000
_cell.angle_alpha   90.00
_cell.angle_beta   90.00
_cell.angle_gamma   90.00
#
_symmetry.space_group_name_H-M   'P 1'
#
loop_
_entity.id
_entity.type
_entity.pdbx_description
1 polymer ?
#
loop_
_entity_poly.entity_id
_entity_poly.type
_entity_poly.pdbx_seq_one_letter_code
_entity_poly.pdbx_strand_id
1 'polypeptide(L)'
;MQALAKRRRNCGLSRPVASSSGAGTVMKAVAMETVDDTVTTEDQLVPLQVFVPDLVIQKCFHVQKDELIWDIKQHIISSLPKEVKEGFNYGLYCPPVNGKAGKFLDEERPIADYPLSDAVAYLELRYKRRVYKMINVEEKQIKQLHTRANLRRMLDHVTNSNVDKISKLCTRGLDPNFHCPDTGETPLTLAAGLKSPSKVIIALVNGGALLDYRTKDGRTALHRAVEKNNLEALKTLLDLGASPNYKDARGLTPLYYTVLWNADPQLAETLLHDHAMLGVADPQVVP
;
A
#
# COMPACT_ATOMS: atom_id res chain seq x y z
N MET A 1 -14.12 -5.63 23.08
CA MET A 1 -14.69 -4.45 22.38
C MET A 1 -13.63 -3.38 22.29
N GLN A 2 -12.90 -3.30 21.19
CA GLN A 2 -12.02 -2.16 20.89
C GLN A 2 -12.54 -1.47 19.63
N ALA A 3 -12.57 -0.15 19.71
CA ALA A 3 -13.29 0.75 18.83
C ALA A 3 -12.78 0.71 17.39
N LEU A 4 -13.70 0.47 16.45
CA LEU A 4 -13.60 0.87 15.06
C LEU A 4 -13.44 2.39 15.00
N ALA A 5 -12.20 2.86 14.87
CA ALA A 5 -11.93 4.25 14.58
C ALA A 5 -12.36 4.54 13.13
N LYS A 6 -13.64 4.91 12.94
CA LYS A 6 -14.09 5.59 11.72
C LYS A 6 -13.18 6.81 11.52
N ARG A 7 -12.32 6.77 10.52
CA ARG A 7 -11.62 7.95 10.01
C ARG A 7 -12.67 8.93 9.48
N ARG A 8 -13.07 9.92 10.28
CA ARG A 8 -13.63 11.17 9.77
C ARG A 8 -12.49 11.92 9.10
N ARG A 9 -12.40 11.87 7.76
CA ARG A 9 -11.60 12.84 7.00
C ARG A 9 -12.40 14.14 6.92
N ASN A 10 -11.88 15.17 7.55
CA ASN A 10 -12.47 16.51 7.62
C ASN A 10 -12.09 17.26 6.34
N CYS A 11 -12.95 17.24 5.31
CA CYS A 11 -12.78 18.06 4.11
C CYS A 11 -13.51 19.39 4.33
N GLY A 12 -12.80 20.38 4.89
CA GLY A 12 -13.24 21.76 4.92
C GLY A 12 -13.11 22.39 3.53
N LEU A 13 -14.13 22.26 2.70
CA LEU A 13 -14.29 23.05 1.48
C LEU A 13 -15.02 24.35 1.85
N SER A 14 -14.28 25.42 2.10
CA SER A 14 -14.86 26.78 2.15
C SER A 14 -15.17 27.24 0.72
N ARG A 15 -16.46 27.34 0.40
CA ARG A 15 -16.98 27.97 -0.83
C ARG A 15 -16.68 29.47 -0.83
N PRO A 16 -16.24 30.09 -1.95
CA PRO A 16 -16.26 31.53 -2.08
C PRO A 16 -17.67 32.02 -2.43
N VAL A 17 -18.08 33.09 -1.76
CA VAL A 17 -19.34 33.82 -1.96
C VAL A 17 -19.21 34.71 -3.19
N ALA A 18 -20.10 34.53 -4.18
CA ALA A 18 -20.21 35.45 -5.31
C ALA A 18 -20.94 36.73 -4.86
N SER A 19 -20.30 37.88 -5.07
CA SER A 19 -20.96 39.19 -4.99
C SER A 19 -20.90 39.86 -6.37
N SER A 20 -22.07 40.33 -6.82
CA SER A 20 -22.30 40.91 -8.13
C SER A 20 -22.46 42.43 -8.02
N SER A 21 -21.58 43.18 -8.67
CA SER A 21 -21.76 44.60 -9.09
C SER A 21 -20.50 45.00 -9.85
N GLY A 22 -20.46 45.74 -10.95
CA GLY A 22 -21.44 46.39 -11.80
C GLY A 22 -20.72 46.81 -13.08
N ALA A 23 -21.47 47.25 -14.09
CA ALA A 23 -20.99 47.65 -15.40
C ALA A 23 -20.12 48.93 -15.37
N GLY A 24 -19.16 49.04 -16.30
CA GLY A 24 -18.47 50.30 -16.56
C GLY A 24 -17.24 50.22 -17.46
N THR A 25 -17.46 50.51 -18.76
CA THR A 25 -16.63 51.30 -19.68
C THR A 25 -15.16 50.92 -20.00
N VAL A 26 -14.93 50.89 -21.31
CA VAL A 26 -13.69 50.69 -22.07
C VAL A 26 -12.65 51.80 -21.84
N MET A 27 -11.40 51.45 -21.57
CA MET A 27 -10.21 52.19 -22.03
C MET A 27 -9.02 51.24 -22.23
N LYS A 28 -8.39 51.32 -23.42
CA LYS A 28 -7.08 50.76 -23.71
C LYS A 28 -6.02 51.50 -22.88
N ALA A 29 -5.21 50.77 -22.13
CA ALA A 29 -3.94 51.26 -21.62
C ALA A 29 -2.89 50.15 -21.73
N VAL A 30 -1.78 50.52 -22.37
CA VAL A 30 -0.54 49.75 -22.51
C VAL A 30 0.07 49.58 -21.10
N ALA A 31 0.39 48.35 -20.71
CA ALA A 31 1.17 48.04 -19.51
C ALA A 31 1.99 46.78 -19.82
N MET A 32 3.31 46.96 -19.96
CA MET A 32 4.32 46.64 -18.94
C MET A 32 4.57 45.14 -18.84
N GLU A 33 5.75 44.76 -19.29
CA GLU A 33 6.39 43.48 -19.02
C GLU A 33 6.22 43.14 -17.52
N THR A 34 5.48 42.08 -17.23
CA THR A 34 5.47 41.47 -15.90
C THR A 34 6.12 40.11 -16.01
N VAL A 35 7.40 40.12 -15.65
CA VAL A 35 8.12 39.12 -14.86
C VAL A 35 7.67 37.68 -15.07
N ASP A 36 8.54 36.97 -15.79
CA ASP A 36 8.66 35.52 -15.82
C ASP A 36 8.61 34.95 -14.40
N ASP A 37 7.44 34.48 -13.96
CA ASP A 37 7.31 33.57 -12.81
C ASP A 37 7.86 32.20 -13.26
N THR A 38 9.17 32.15 -13.50
CA THR A 38 9.94 30.92 -13.35
C THR A 38 9.93 30.59 -11.86
N VAL A 39 8.83 29.99 -11.40
CA VAL A 39 8.89 29.09 -10.24
C VAL A 39 9.92 28.06 -10.65
N THR A 40 11.14 28.23 -10.16
CA THR A 40 12.29 27.41 -10.50
C THR A 40 11.88 25.97 -10.24
N THR A 41 11.95 25.13 -11.28
CA THR A 41 11.63 23.70 -11.23
C THR A 41 12.40 22.96 -10.13
N GLU A 42 13.47 23.58 -9.60
CA GLU A 42 14.27 23.11 -8.48
C GLU A 42 13.51 23.11 -7.14
N ASP A 43 12.58 24.04 -6.89
CA ASP A 43 11.80 24.09 -5.64
C ASP A 43 10.76 22.95 -5.54
N GLN A 44 10.50 22.24 -6.64
CA GLN A 44 9.60 21.09 -6.67
C GLN A 44 10.32 19.74 -6.50
N LEU A 45 11.66 19.74 -6.55
CA LEU A 45 12.45 18.53 -6.41
C LEU A 45 12.77 18.24 -4.95
N VAL A 46 12.68 16.96 -4.58
CA VAL A 46 13.11 16.43 -3.29
C VAL A 46 14.35 15.57 -3.53
N PRO A 47 15.53 15.98 -3.04
CA PRO A 47 16.71 15.11 -3.04
C PRO A 47 16.49 13.99 -2.02
N LEU A 48 16.58 12.75 -2.48
CA LEU A 48 16.28 11.55 -1.72
C LEU A 48 17.48 10.60 -1.72
N GLN A 49 17.97 10.26 -0.53
CA GLN A 49 18.95 9.20 -0.32
C GLN A 49 18.23 7.94 0.14
N VAL A 50 18.42 6.85 -0.60
CA VAL A 50 17.80 5.55 -0.30
C VAL A 50 18.88 4.51 0.00
N PHE A 51 18.78 3.91 1.17
CA PHE A 51 19.58 2.75 1.56
C PHE A 51 18.79 1.45 1.37
N VAL A 52 19.42 0.42 0.81
CA VAL A 52 18.86 -0.92 0.63
C VAL A 52 19.64 -1.89 1.51
N PRO A 53 19.18 -2.19 2.75
CA PRO A 53 19.95 -2.98 3.71
C PRO A 53 20.36 -4.36 3.19
N ASP A 54 19.45 -5.05 2.50
CA ASP A 54 19.67 -6.43 2.02
C ASP A 54 20.74 -6.53 0.93
N LEU A 55 21.01 -5.43 0.22
CA LEU A 55 22.06 -5.34 -0.80
C LEU A 55 23.28 -4.56 -0.33
N VAL A 56 23.20 -3.87 0.82
CA VAL A 56 24.21 -2.93 1.33
C VAL A 56 24.56 -1.87 0.28
N ILE A 57 23.53 -1.33 -0.37
CA ILE A 57 23.66 -0.30 -1.43
C ILE A 57 22.98 0.98 -0.98
N GLN A 58 23.59 2.12 -1.30
CA GLN A 58 23.01 3.43 -1.12
C GLN A 58 23.03 4.19 -2.45
N LYS A 59 21.92 4.83 -2.80
CA LYS A 59 21.78 5.65 -4.01
C LYS A 59 21.02 6.93 -3.72
N CYS A 60 21.28 7.98 -4.49
CA CYS A 60 20.56 9.24 -4.42
C CYS A 60 19.66 9.41 -5.65
N PHE A 61 18.52 10.04 -5.46
CA PHE A 61 17.49 10.31 -6.45
C PHE A 61 17.01 11.75 -6.30
N HIS A 62 16.46 12.31 -7.37
CA HIS A 62 15.69 13.55 -7.34
C HIS A 62 14.28 13.18 -7.79
N VAL A 63 13.29 13.45 -6.94
CA VAL A 63 11.89 13.08 -7.19
C VAL A 63 11.01 14.32 -7.10
N GLN A 64 9.91 14.34 -7.85
CA GLN A 64 8.96 15.45 -7.78
C GLN A 64 8.12 15.34 -6.52
N LYS A 65 7.76 16.48 -5.92
CA LYS A 65 6.96 16.54 -4.67
C LYS A 65 5.60 15.82 -4.78
N ASP A 66 4.99 15.85 -5.94
CA ASP A 66 3.69 15.24 -6.25
C ASP A 66 3.79 13.77 -6.67
N GLU A 67 4.99 13.25 -6.90
CA GLU A 67 5.21 11.86 -7.31
C GLU A 67 4.78 10.89 -6.19
N LEU A 68 4.01 9.86 -6.57
CA LEU A 68 3.51 8.88 -5.62
C LEU A 68 4.65 7.99 -5.11
N ILE A 69 4.58 7.61 -3.84
CA ILE A 69 5.52 6.66 -3.23
C ILE A 69 5.61 5.35 -4.03
N TRP A 70 4.51 4.89 -4.63
CA TRP A 70 4.53 3.74 -5.54
C TRP A 70 5.49 3.93 -6.72
N ASP A 71 5.40 5.04 -7.44
CA ASP A 71 6.17 5.28 -8.65
C ASP A 71 7.66 5.47 -8.31
N ILE A 72 7.93 6.23 -7.26
CA ILE A 72 9.29 6.39 -6.70
C ILE A 72 9.89 5.01 -6.35
N LYS A 73 9.12 4.14 -5.68
CA LYS A 73 9.56 2.79 -5.34
C LYS A 73 9.90 1.98 -6.59
N GLN A 74 9.07 2.01 -7.63
CA GLN A 74 9.34 1.28 -8.87
C GLN A 74 10.62 1.77 -9.55
N HIS A 75 10.81 3.08 -9.62
CA HIS A 75 12.03 3.69 -10.17
C HIS A 75 13.28 3.29 -9.36
N ILE A 76 13.21 3.30 -8.03
CA ILE A 76 14.32 2.85 -7.19
C ILE A 76 14.66 1.40 -7.51
N ILE A 77 13.67 0.49 -7.48
CA ILE A 77 13.87 -0.94 -7.70
C ILE A 77 14.47 -1.22 -9.08
N SER A 78 13.96 -0.59 -10.14
CA SER A 78 14.47 -0.77 -11.50
C SER A 78 15.91 -0.26 -11.69
N SER A 79 16.35 0.69 -10.85
CA SER A 79 17.69 1.24 -10.89
C SER A 79 18.75 0.41 -10.14
N LEU A 80 18.35 -0.63 -9.41
CA LEU A 80 19.27 -1.44 -8.60
C LEU A 80 20.12 -2.37 -9.50
N PRO A 81 21.41 -2.55 -9.19
CA PRO A 81 22.31 -3.38 -10.01
C PRO A 81 22.02 -4.88 -9.91
N LYS A 82 21.26 -5.29 -8.89
CA LYS A 82 20.84 -6.67 -8.66
C LYS A 82 19.33 -6.70 -8.52
N GLU A 83 18.71 -7.68 -9.16
CA GLU A 83 17.28 -7.91 -9.04
C GLU A 83 16.91 -8.18 -7.58
N VAL A 84 15.95 -7.40 -7.08
CA VAL A 84 15.36 -7.62 -5.77
C VAL A 84 14.18 -8.58 -5.95
N LYS A 85 14.38 -9.84 -5.53
CA LYS A 85 13.31 -10.84 -5.53
C LYS A 85 12.11 -10.32 -4.74
N GLU A 86 10.92 -10.44 -5.34
CA GLU A 86 9.67 -9.99 -4.72
C GLU A 86 9.67 -8.49 -4.39
N GLY A 87 10.28 -7.67 -5.26
CA GLY A 87 10.40 -6.21 -5.10
C GLY A 87 9.07 -5.51 -4.77
N PHE A 88 7.94 -6.05 -5.22
CA PHE A 88 6.60 -5.53 -4.88
C PHE A 88 6.25 -5.59 -3.37
N ASN A 89 6.88 -6.51 -2.61
CA ASN A 89 6.74 -6.61 -1.15
C ASN A 89 7.80 -5.79 -0.40
N TYR A 90 8.66 -5.05 -1.10
CA TYR A 90 9.44 -4.00 -0.48
C TYR A 90 8.60 -2.73 -0.35
N GLY A 91 8.92 -1.92 0.65
CA GLY A 91 8.33 -0.61 0.82
C GLY A 91 9.41 0.39 1.20
N LEU A 92 9.15 1.66 0.87
CA LEU A 92 9.96 2.76 1.40
C LEU A 92 9.62 2.95 2.87
N TYR A 93 10.65 2.84 3.70
CA TYR A 93 10.59 2.91 5.14
C TYR A 93 11.26 4.21 5.60
N CYS A 94 10.53 5.01 6.36
CA CYS A 94 11.09 6.15 7.06
C CYS A 94 11.61 5.65 8.42
N PRO A 95 12.94 5.72 8.67
CA PRO A 95 13.54 5.28 9.93
C PRO A 95 13.03 6.10 11.12
N PRO A 96 13.21 5.59 12.35
CA PRO A 96 12.83 6.36 13.55
C PRO A 96 13.69 7.62 13.68
N VAL A 97 13.05 8.77 13.84
CA VAL A 97 13.71 10.08 14.01
C VAL A 97 13.08 10.79 15.21
N ASN A 98 13.91 11.35 16.11
CA ASN A 98 13.50 12.17 17.26
C ASN A 98 12.38 11.55 18.11
N GLY A 99 12.49 10.26 18.43
CA GLY A 99 11.52 9.52 19.26
C GLY A 99 10.23 9.10 18.54
N LYS A 100 10.04 9.46 17.26
CA LYS A 100 8.98 8.89 16.42
C LYS A 100 9.40 7.51 15.94
N ALA A 101 8.53 6.51 16.10
CA ALA A 101 8.77 5.19 15.55
C ALA A 101 8.82 5.25 14.02
N GLY A 102 9.75 4.49 13.43
CA GLY A 102 9.83 4.40 11.98
C GLY A 102 8.63 3.66 11.39
N LYS A 103 8.27 3.99 10.15
CA LYS A 103 7.07 3.49 9.47
C LYS A 103 7.30 3.33 7.98
N PHE A 104 6.57 2.40 7.37
CA PHE A 104 6.45 2.36 5.92
C PHE A 104 5.62 3.55 5.42
N LEU A 105 6.01 4.10 4.29
CA LEU A 105 5.27 5.12 3.57
C LEU A 105 4.12 4.44 2.82
N ASP A 106 2.97 5.10 2.81
CA ASP A 106 1.77 4.71 2.07
C ASP A 106 2.01 4.90 0.56
N GLU A 107 1.83 3.83 -0.22
CA GLU A 107 2.16 3.77 -1.65
C GLU A 107 1.31 4.71 -2.50
N GLU A 108 0.15 5.12 -2.01
CA GLU A 108 -0.81 5.97 -2.73
C GLU A 108 -0.68 7.46 -2.40
N ARG A 109 0.23 7.83 -1.50
CA ARG A 109 0.44 9.24 -1.14
C ARG A 109 1.61 9.83 -1.92
N PRO A 110 1.58 11.12 -2.27
CA PRO A 110 2.76 11.84 -2.75
C PRO A 110 3.88 11.88 -1.72
N ILE A 111 5.13 12.04 -2.15
CA ILE A 111 6.25 12.20 -1.22
C ILE A 111 6.15 13.49 -0.37
N ALA A 112 5.57 14.56 -0.90
CA ALA A 112 5.38 15.83 -0.17
C ALA A 112 4.46 15.72 1.06
N ASP A 113 3.66 14.67 1.15
CA ASP A 113 2.80 14.41 2.32
C ASP A 113 3.58 13.97 3.57
N TYR A 114 4.89 13.73 3.43
CA TYR A 114 5.77 13.30 4.50
C TYR A 114 6.72 14.42 4.91
N PRO A 115 6.87 14.68 6.23
CA PRO A 115 7.75 15.73 6.73
C PRO A 115 9.21 15.26 6.71
N LEU A 116 9.77 15.15 5.51
CA LEU A 116 11.18 14.85 5.26
C LEU A 116 11.94 16.17 5.40
N SER A 117 12.23 16.58 6.64
CA SER A 117 12.70 17.93 6.99
C SER A 117 14.18 18.20 6.70
N ASP A 118 14.90 17.21 6.17
CA ASP A 118 16.35 17.28 5.99
C ASP A 118 16.70 17.82 4.59
N ALA A 119 17.89 18.43 4.48
CA ALA A 119 18.43 18.91 3.20
C ALA A 119 18.50 17.80 2.14
N VAL A 120 18.62 16.53 2.57
CA VAL A 120 18.43 15.32 1.77
C VAL A 120 17.60 14.35 2.59
N ALA A 121 16.44 13.97 2.08
CA ALA A 121 15.57 13.01 2.75
C ALA A 121 16.24 11.63 2.80
N TYR A 122 16.27 10.98 3.96
CA TYR A 122 16.80 9.62 4.10
C TYR A 122 15.67 8.59 4.27
N LEU A 123 15.63 7.61 3.39
CA LEU A 123 14.69 6.47 3.43
C LEU A 123 15.44 5.14 3.28
N GLU A 124 14.80 4.06 3.72
CA GLU A 124 15.28 2.69 3.51
C GLU A 124 14.30 1.91 2.62
N LEU A 125 14.79 1.15 1.65
CA LEU A 125 13.96 0.18 0.92
C LEU A 125 14.03 -1.17 1.64
N ARG A 126 12.95 -1.57 2.31
CA ARG A 126 12.92 -2.77 3.17
C ARG A 126 11.82 -3.74 2.77
N TYR A 127 12.10 -5.03 2.94
CA TYR A 127 11.08 -6.06 2.84
C TYR A 127 10.00 -5.85 3.92
N LYS A 128 8.74 -5.84 3.51
CA LYS A 128 7.59 -5.72 4.41
C LYS A 128 7.47 -6.99 5.26
N ARG A 129 7.74 -6.85 6.55
CA ARG A 129 7.57 -7.91 7.56
C ARG A 129 6.62 -7.42 8.63
N ARG A 130 6.11 -8.35 9.44
CA ARG A 130 5.32 -7.98 10.62
C ARG A 130 6.10 -7.03 11.52
N VAL A 131 5.46 -5.94 11.91
CA VAL A 131 5.96 -5.02 12.93
C VAL A 131 5.56 -5.54 14.31
N TYR A 132 6.53 -6.02 15.07
CA TYR A 132 6.31 -6.51 16.43
C TYR A 132 6.21 -5.35 17.42
N LYS A 133 5.08 -5.25 18.13
CA LYS A 133 4.87 -4.25 19.18
C LYS A 133 5.49 -4.64 20.53
N MET A 134 5.78 -5.93 20.72
CA MET A 134 6.34 -6.45 21.98
C MET A 134 7.86 -6.47 21.91
N ILE A 135 8.52 -5.78 22.84
CA ILE A 135 9.98 -5.56 22.88
C ILE A 135 10.75 -6.86 23.23
N ASN A 136 10.07 -7.90 23.75
CA ASN A 136 10.73 -9.02 24.45
C ASN A 136 10.78 -10.35 23.67
N VAL A 137 10.58 -10.37 22.36
CA VAL A 137 10.68 -11.62 21.59
C VAL A 137 12.07 -11.75 20.98
N GLU A 138 12.85 -12.74 21.43
CA GLU A 138 14.18 -13.01 20.89
C GLU A 138 14.13 -13.45 19.42
N GLU A 139 15.04 -12.94 18.59
CA GLU A 139 15.13 -13.29 17.16
C GLU A 139 15.25 -14.81 16.94
N LYS A 140 15.94 -15.52 17.83
CA LYS A 140 16.08 -16.98 17.78
C LYS A 140 14.73 -17.69 17.94
N GLN A 141 13.87 -17.21 18.84
CA GLN A 141 12.53 -17.77 19.04
C GLN A 141 11.64 -17.50 17.83
N ILE A 142 11.72 -16.31 17.23
CA ILE A 142 11.02 -15.98 15.99
C ILE A 142 11.47 -16.93 14.88
N LYS A 143 12.79 -17.13 14.68
CA LYS A 143 13.31 -18.07 13.66
C LYS A 143 12.78 -19.49 13.84
N GLN A 144 12.68 -19.98 15.08
CA GLN A 144 12.12 -21.32 15.38
C GLN A 144 10.63 -21.43 15.06
N LEU A 145 9.89 -20.32 15.04
CA LEU A 145 8.48 -20.30 14.63
C LEU A 145 8.31 -20.37 13.11
N HIS A 146 9.29 -19.94 12.32
CA HIS A 146 9.20 -19.87 10.86
C HIS A 146 9.77 -21.12 10.14
N THR A 147 9.65 -22.28 10.77
CA THR A 147 9.99 -23.56 10.10
C THR A 147 8.96 -23.89 9.01
N ARG A 148 9.39 -24.57 7.95
CA ARG A 148 8.49 -25.03 6.85
C ARG A 148 7.25 -25.75 7.38
N ALA A 149 7.40 -26.56 8.43
CA ALA A 149 6.29 -27.28 9.07
C ALA A 149 5.29 -26.34 9.77
N ASN A 150 5.76 -25.32 10.48
CA ASN A 150 4.89 -24.33 11.12
C ASN A 150 4.15 -23.48 10.08
N LEU A 151 4.85 -23.04 9.02
CA LEU A 151 4.24 -22.28 7.93
C LEU A 151 3.14 -23.09 7.23
N ARG A 152 3.39 -24.38 6.94
CA ARG A 152 2.36 -25.26 6.38
C ARG A 152 1.17 -25.44 7.33
N ARG A 153 1.42 -25.66 8.63
CA ARG A 153 0.35 -25.74 9.64
C ARG A 153 -0.48 -24.46 9.71
N MET A 154 0.14 -23.28 9.57
CA MET A 154 -0.58 -22.01 9.49
C MET A 154 -1.53 -21.99 8.30
N LEU A 155 -1.06 -22.38 7.10
CA LEU A 155 -1.90 -22.46 5.90
C LEU A 155 -3.03 -23.48 6.06
N ASP A 156 -2.77 -24.65 6.65
CA ASP A 156 -3.80 -25.65 6.93
C ASP A 156 -4.87 -25.08 7.88
N HIS A 157 -4.48 -24.29 8.87
CA HIS A 157 -5.43 -23.64 9.76
C HIS A 157 -6.26 -22.55 9.05
N VAL A 158 -5.67 -21.82 8.11
CA VAL A 158 -6.39 -20.86 7.25
C VAL A 158 -7.43 -21.60 6.40
N THR A 159 -7.02 -22.62 5.65
CA THR A 159 -7.92 -23.39 4.76
C THR A 159 -9.08 -24.03 5.52
N ASN A 160 -8.85 -24.51 6.73
CA ASN A 160 -9.87 -25.12 7.58
C ASN A 160 -10.60 -24.12 8.50
N SER A 161 -10.38 -22.81 8.33
CA SER A 161 -11.01 -21.75 9.13
C SER A 161 -10.82 -21.89 10.66
N ASN A 162 -9.67 -22.43 11.09
CA ASN A 162 -9.32 -22.65 12.50
C ASN A 162 -8.80 -21.35 13.16
N VAL A 163 -9.71 -20.39 13.37
CA VAL A 163 -9.42 -19.01 13.83
C VAL A 163 -8.62 -18.97 15.13
N ASP A 164 -8.93 -19.84 16.10
CA ASP A 164 -8.21 -19.87 17.38
C ASP A 164 -6.75 -20.32 17.23
N LYS A 165 -6.51 -21.30 16.34
CA LYS A 165 -5.16 -21.81 16.08
C LYS A 165 -4.32 -20.79 15.30
N ILE A 166 -4.94 -20.08 14.35
CA ILE A 166 -4.34 -18.94 13.65
C ILE A 166 -3.90 -17.89 14.66
N SER A 167 -4.84 -17.44 15.50
CA SER A 167 -4.58 -16.43 16.53
C SER A 167 -3.47 -16.86 17.48
N LYS A 168 -3.49 -18.12 17.93
CA LYS A 168 -2.45 -18.68 18.81
C LYS A 168 -1.06 -18.69 18.18
N LEU A 169 -0.94 -19.04 16.90
CA LEU A 169 0.35 -18.99 16.18
C LEU A 169 0.86 -17.55 16.04
N CYS A 170 -0.01 -16.62 15.67
CA CYS A 170 0.34 -15.20 15.56
C CYS A 170 0.71 -14.59 16.92
N THR A 171 0.01 -14.93 18.01
CA THR A 171 0.34 -14.47 19.37
C THR A 171 1.71 -14.98 19.82
N ARG A 172 2.11 -16.20 19.42
CA ARG A 172 3.46 -16.71 19.68
C ARG A 172 4.56 -15.98 18.89
N GLY A 173 4.20 -15.21 17.88
CA GLY A 173 5.14 -14.44 17.06
C GLY A 173 5.36 -15.00 15.66
N LEU A 174 4.52 -15.91 15.17
CA LEU A 174 4.55 -16.29 13.75
C LEU A 174 4.11 -15.09 12.90
N ASP A 175 4.91 -14.73 11.90
CA ASP A 175 4.62 -13.72 10.90
C ASP A 175 3.74 -14.34 9.81
N PRO A 176 2.50 -13.86 9.61
CA PRO A 176 1.63 -14.35 8.53
C PRO A 176 1.99 -13.78 7.14
N ASN A 177 2.99 -12.91 7.02
CA ASN A 177 3.44 -12.34 5.75
C ASN A 177 4.49 -13.25 5.08
N PHE A 178 4.04 -14.36 4.50
CA PHE A 178 4.89 -15.29 3.77
C PHE A 178 4.15 -15.91 2.59
N HIS A 179 4.90 -16.52 1.66
CA HIS A 179 4.32 -17.26 0.55
C HIS A 179 4.29 -18.76 0.82
N CYS A 180 3.19 -19.39 0.45
CA CYS A 180 3.09 -20.82 0.30
C CYS A 180 4.16 -21.29 -0.71
N PRO A 181 5.03 -22.24 -0.33
CA PRO A 181 6.08 -22.74 -1.22
C PRO A 181 5.52 -23.33 -2.51
N ASP A 182 4.35 -23.98 -2.41
CA ASP A 182 3.76 -24.77 -3.48
C ASP A 182 2.92 -23.91 -4.45
N THR A 183 2.22 -22.88 -3.94
CA THR A 183 1.27 -22.09 -4.75
C THR A 183 1.65 -20.61 -4.93
N GLY A 184 2.60 -20.08 -4.14
CA GLY A 184 2.92 -18.65 -4.14
C GLY A 184 1.88 -17.74 -3.50
N GLU A 185 0.77 -18.30 -3.01
CA GLU A 185 -0.27 -17.60 -2.26
C GLU A 185 0.21 -17.18 -0.88
N THR A 186 -0.44 -16.20 -0.27
CA THR A 186 -0.19 -15.76 1.10
C THR A 186 -1.31 -16.27 2.01
N PRO A 187 -1.11 -16.38 3.34
CA PRO A 187 -2.21 -16.68 4.25
C PRO A 187 -3.44 -15.78 4.05
N LEU A 188 -3.22 -14.48 3.82
CA LEU A 188 -4.31 -13.51 3.65
C LEU A 188 -5.04 -13.68 2.31
N THR A 189 -4.33 -13.97 1.23
CA THR A 189 -4.95 -14.22 -0.09
C THR A 189 -5.68 -15.57 -0.12
N LEU A 190 -5.16 -16.61 0.54
CA LEU A 190 -5.91 -17.86 0.75
C LEU A 190 -7.19 -17.63 1.53
N ALA A 191 -7.13 -16.82 2.61
CA ALA A 191 -8.31 -16.49 3.41
C ALA A 191 -9.40 -15.78 2.58
N ALA A 192 -9.02 -14.89 1.66
CA ALA A 192 -9.95 -14.19 0.77
C ALA A 192 -10.69 -15.12 -0.21
N GLY A 193 -10.15 -16.33 -0.46
CA GLY A 193 -10.79 -17.35 -1.30
C GLY A 193 -11.73 -18.30 -0.55
N LEU A 194 -11.88 -18.16 0.78
CA LEU A 194 -12.74 -19.05 1.58
C LEU A 194 -14.22 -18.71 1.43
N LYS A 195 -15.10 -19.70 1.65
CA LYS A 195 -16.55 -19.51 1.64
C LYS A 195 -17.05 -18.55 2.73
N SER A 196 -16.39 -18.52 3.90
CA SER A 196 -16.74 -17.66 5.04
C SER A 196 -15.48 -16.98 5.58
N PRO A 197 -14.97 -15.95 4.88
CA PRO A 197 -13.62 -15.43 5.04
C PRO A 197 -13.46 -14.48 6.24
N SER A 198 -14.53 -13.81 6.70
CA SER A 198 -14.43 -12.65 7.60
C SER A 198 -13.59 -12.89 8.85
N LYS A 199 -13.92 -13.95 9.61
CA LYS A 199 -13.24 -14.25 10.88
C LYS A 199 -11.77 -14.60 10.69
N VAL A 200 -11.44 -15.29 9.59
CA VAL A 200 -10.08 -15.71 9.26
C VAL A 200 -9.24 -14.50 8.86
N ILE A 201 -9.78 -13.64 7.98
CA ILE A 201 -9.13 -12.38 7.56
C ILE A 201 -8.86 -11.50 8.78
N ILE A 202 -9.86 -11.27 9.63
CA ILE A 202 -9.72 -10.44 10.84
C ILE A 202 -8.64 -11.00 11.77
N ALA A 203 -8.60 -12.33 11.97
CA ALA A 203 -7.60 -12.96 12.83
C ALA A 203 -6.18 -12.84 12.26
N LEU A 204 -6.01 -12.98 10.94
CA LEU A 204 -4.72 -12.79 10.28
C LEU A 204 -4.24 -11.34 10.39
N VAL A 205 -5.10 -10.35 10.13
CA VAL A 205 -4.77 -8.93 10.20
C VAL A 205 -4.45 -8.51 11.63
N ASN A 206 -5.25 -8.95 12.61
CA ASN A 206 -4.93 -8.78 14.04
C ASN A 206 -3.61 -9.48 14.42
N GLY A 207 -3.28 -10.58 13.74
CA GLY A 207 -2.03 -11.30 13.85
C GLY A 207 -0.84 -10.63 13.15
N GLY A 208 -1.02 -9.49 12.50
CA GLY A 208 0.04 -8.74 11.82
C GLY A 208 0.17 -9.00 10.31
N ALA A 209 -0.83 -9.61 9.67
CA ALA A 209 -0.89 -9.68 8.22
C ALA A 209 -1.09 -8.29 7.63
N LEU A 210 -0.27 -7.95 6.64
CA LEU A 210 -0.35 -6.68 5.93
C LEU A 210 -1.36 -6.81 4.78
N LEU A 211 -2.27 -5.83 4.67
CA LEU A 211 -3.35 -5.84 3.68
C LEU A 211 -2.84 -5.69 2.23
N ASP A 212 -1.66 -5.08 2.09
CA ASP A 212 -0.97 -4.84 0.82
C ASP A 212 0.14 -5.85 0.53
N TYR A 213 0.26 -6.93 1.34
CA TYR A 213 1.20 -8.02 1.08
C TYR A 213 0.73 -8.82 -0.13
N ARG A 214 1.64 -9.03 -1.08
CA ARG A 214 1.33 -9.58 -2.39
C ARG A 214 1.84 -11.02 -2.54
N THR A 215 1.11 -11.80 -3.31
CA THR A 215 1.52 -13.15 -3.78
C THR A 215 2.76 -13.06 -4.66
N LYS A 216 3.34 -14.21 -5.04
CA LYS A 216 4.46 -14.27 -6.00
C LYS A 216 4.13 -13.62 -7.36
N ASP A 217 2.86 -13.62 -7.74
CA ASP A 217 2.37 -12.97 -8.98
C ASP A 217 2.02 -11.49 -8.76
N GLY A 218 2.34 -10.93 -7.59
CA GLY A 218 2.10 -9.52 -7.26
C GLY A 218 0.67 -9.18 -6.85
N ARG A 219 -0.23 -10.14 -6.65
CA ARG A 219 -1.65 -9.87 -6.33
C ARG A 219 -1.87 -9.73 -4.83
N THR A 220 -2.72 -8.79 -4.42
CA THR A 220 -3.16 -8.65 -3.01
C THR A 220 -4.40 -9.49 -2.70
N ALA A 221 -4.80 -9.55 -1.43
CA ALA A 221 -6.02 -10.24 -1.02
C ALA A 221 -7.30 -9.65 -1.65
N LEU A 222 -7.33 -8.35 -1.96
CA LEU A 222 -8.46 -7.71 -2.66
C LEU A 222 -8.60 -8.23 -4.09
N HIS A 223 -7.50 -8.37 -4.84
CA HIS A 223 -7.52 -8.97 -6.17
C HIS A 223 -8.08 -10.40 -6.11
N ARG A 224 -7.66 -11.17 -5.09
CA ARG A 224 -8.12 -12.54 -4.90
C ARG A 224 -9.60 -12.62 -4.55
N ALA A 225 -10.11 -11.69 -3.74
CA ALA A 225 -11.53 -11.59 -3.44
C ALA A 225 -12.36 -11.35 -4.71
N VAL A 226 -11.90 -10.47 -5.61
CA VAL A 226 -12.56 -10.22 -6.90
C VAL A 226 -12.50 -11.46 -7.81
N GLU A 227 -11.33 -12.09 -7.96
CA GLU A 227 -11.14 -13.30 -8.76
C GLU A 227 -12.04 -14.46 -8.29
N LYS A 228 -12.31 -14.54 -6.98
CA LYS A 228 -13.19 -15.56 -6.39
C LYS A 228 -14.65 -15.12 -6.27
N ASN A 229 -15.00 -13.96 -6.81
CA ASN A 229 -16.34 -13.38 -6.73
C ASN A 229 -16.85 -13.29 -5.27
N ASN A 230 -15.95 -13.00 -4.32
CA ASN A 230 -16.19 -13.09 -2.89
C ASN A 230 -16.42 -11.71 -2.26
N LEU A 231 -17.68 -11.27 -2.27
CA LEU A 231 -18.08 -9.97 -1.74
C LEU A 231 -17.82 -9.83 -0.23
N GLU A 232 -17.96 -10.92 0.55
CA GLU A 232 -17.72 -10.89 1.99
C GLU A 232 -16.24 -10.63 2.30
N ALA A 233 -15.34 -11.30 1.59
CA ALA A 233 -13.90 -11.03 1.71
C ALA A 233 -13.57 -9.60 1.30
N LEU A 234 -14.13 -9.13 0.19
CA LEU A 234 -13.89 -7.78 -0.33
C LEU A 234 -14.28 -6.73 0.72
N LYS A 235 -15.53 -6.77 1.21
CA LYS A 235 -16.02 -5.83 2.23
C LYS A 235 -15.19 -5.88 3.51
N THR A 236 -14.86 -7.07 3.99
CA THR A 236 -14.05 -7.23 5.20
C THR A 236 -12.67 -6.59 5.04
N LEU A 237 -12.01 -6.76 3.88
CA LEU A 237 -10.70 -6.18 3.63
C LEU A 237 -10.76 -4.64 3.57
N LEU A 238 -11.77 -4.08 2.89
CA LEU A 238 -11.99 -2.63 2.81
C LEU A 238 -12.32 -2.04 4.20
N ASP A 239 -13.18 -2.71 4.97
CA ASP A 239 -13.52 -2.32 6.35
C ASP A 239 -12.30 -2.33 7.29
N LEU A 240 -11.31 -3.19 7.02
CA LEU A 240 -10.03 -3.24 7.72
C LEU A 240 -9.03 -2.18 7.23
N GLY A 241 -9.38 -1.40 6.21
CA GLY A 241 -8.60 -0.29 5.66
C GLY A 241 -7.70 -0.68 4.49
N ALA A 242 -7.98 -1.79 3.80
CA ALA A 242 -7.29 -2.12 2.55
C ALA A 242 -7.67 -1.09 1.49
N SER A 243 -6.70 -0.59 0.75
CA SER A 243 -7.01 0.34 -0.34
C SER A 243 -7.59 -0.39 -1.56
N PRO A 244 -8.67 0.12 -2.17
CA PRO A 244 -9.19 -0.43 -3.41
C PRO A 244 -8.27 -0.19 -4.62
N ASN A 245 -7.20 0.60 -4.48
CA ASN A 245 -6.27 0.91 -5.59
C ASN A 245 -4.92 0.22 -5.49
N TYR A 246 -4.78 -0.81 -4.64
CA TYR A 246 -3.57 -1.61 -4.66
C TYR A 246 -3.29 -2.12 -6.06
N LYS A 247 -2.06 -1.90 -6.55
CA LYS A 247 -1.62 -2.35 -7.86
C LYS A 247 -0.98 -3.73 -7.78
N ASP A 248 -1.30 -4.60 -8.74
CA ASP A 248 -0.59 -5.88 -8.95
C ASP A 248 0.79 -5.67 -9.59
N ALA A 249 1.49 -6.75 -9.96
CA ALA A 249 2.80 -6.65 -10.63
C ALA A 249 2.75 -5.99 -12.02
N ARG A 250 1.57 -5.92 -12.65
CA ARG A 250 1.33 -5.26 -13.94
C ARG A 250 0.76 -3.85 -13.78
N GLY A 251 0.59 -3.36 -12.56
CA GLY A 251 -0.02 -2.05 -12.31
C GLY A 251 -1.55 -2.06 -12.29
N LEU A 252 -2.20 -3.21 -12.41
CA LEU A 252 -3.65 -3.34 -12.47
C LEU A 252 -4.26 -3.33 -11.07
N THR A 253 -5.48 -2.79 -10.95
CA THR A 253 -6.21 -2.68 -9.68
C THR A 253 -7.27 -3.77 -9.51
N PRO A 254 -7.79 -3.99 -8.27
CA PRO A 254 -8.95 -4.84 -8.04
C PRO A 254 -10.17 -4.47 -8.89
N LEU A 255 -10.39 -3.18 -9.16
CA LEU A 255 -11.48 -2.72 -10.03
C LEU A 255 -11.25 -3.16 -11.48
N TYR A 256 -10.02 -3.08 -11.99
CA TYR A 256 -9.72 -3.61 -13.32
C TYR A 256 -9.99 -5.12 -13.41
N TYR A 257 -9.72 -5.85 -12.32
CA TYR A 257 -10.00 -7.28 -12.22
C TYR A 257 -11.50 -7.62 -12.29
N THR A 258 -12.41 -6.73 -11.89
CA THR A 258 -13.85 -7.04 -12.02
C THR A 258 -14.26 -7.21 -13.47
N VAL A 259 -13.64 -6.43 -14.37
CA VAL A 259 -13.86 -6.53 -15.82
C VAL A 259 -13.14 -7.76 -16.40
N LEU A 260 -11.86 -7.96 -16.07
CA LEU A 260 -11.07 -9.08 -16.60
C LEU A 260 -11.67 -10.46 -16.29
N TRP A 261 -12.27 -10.62 -15.11
CA TRP A 261 -12.80 -11.90 -14.64
C TRP A 261 -14.32 -12.02 -14.80
N ASN A 262 -14.98 -11.02 -15.39
CA ASN A 262 -16.44 -10.93 -15.47
C ASN A 262 -17.10 -11.17 -14.09
N ALA A 263 -16.58 -10.47 -13.08
CA ALA A 263 -17.03 -10.61 -11.70
C ALA A 263 -18.42 -9.98 -11.51
N ASP A 264 -19.09 -10.34 -10.41
CA ASP A 264 -20.37 -9.76 -10.02
C ASP A 264 -20.26 -8.22 -9.97
N PRO A 265 -21.14 -7.47 -10.67
CA PRO A 265 -21.16 -6.01 -10.66
C PRO A 265 -21.16 -5.40 -9.26
N GLN A 266 -21.69 -6.10 -8.25
CA GLN A 266 -21.70 -5.65 -6.87
C GLN A 266 -20.28 -5.48 -6.28
N LEU A 267 -19.28 -6.23 -6.76
CA LEU A 267 -17.88 -6.04 -6.37
C LEU A 267 -17.33 -4.73 -6.93
N ALA A 268 -17.63 -4.42 -8.20
CA ALA A 268 -17.24 -3.16 -8.83
C ALA A 268 -17.91 -1.98 -8.14
N GLU A 269 -19.21 -2.08 -7.86
CA GLU A 269 -19.96 -1.07 -7.09
C GLU A 269 -19.33 -0.84 -5.72
N THR A 270 -18.99 -1.90 -4.99
CA THR A 270 -18.38 -1.81 -3.66
C THR A 270 -17.01 -1.12 -3.72
N LEU A 271 -16.18 -1.46 -4.71
CA LEU A 271 -14.88 -0.81 -4.93
C LEU A 271 -15.03 0.68 -5.28
N LEU A 272 -15.96 1.02 -6.17
CA LEU A 272 -16.22 2.41 -6.55
C LEU A 272 -16.79 3.23 -5.39
N HIS A 273 -17.67 2.63 -4.58
CA HIS A 273 -18.18 3.24 -3.36
C HIS A 273 -17.04 3.56 -2.37
N ASP A 274 -16.00 2.71 -2.31
CA ASP A 274 -14.80 2.95 -1.49
C ASP A 274 -13.72 3.79 -2.21
N HIS A 275 -14.10 4.52 -3.27
CA HIS A 275 -13.24 5.43 -4.03
C HIS A 275 -12.13 4.76 -4.85
N ALA A 276 -12.42 3.60 -5.45
CA ALA A 276 -11.56 3.01 -6.46
C ALA A 276 -11.34 3.97 -7.66
N MET A 277 -10.09 4.10 -8.09
CA MET A 277 -9.67 4.93 -9.21
C MET A 277 -10.07 4.28 -10.54
N LEU A 278 -10.66 5.10 -11.41
CA LEU A 278 -10.98 4.76 -12.79
C LEU A 278 -9.83 5.15 -13.73
N GLY A 279 -9.81 4.56 -14.93
CA GLY A 279 -8.86 4.92 -15.98
C GLY A 279 -7.47 4.28 -15.86
N VAL A 280 -7.30 3.30 -14.97
CA VAL A 280 -6.10 2.47 -14.96
C VAL A 280 -6.05 1.67 -16.25
N ALA A 281 -4.99 1.87 -17.04
CA ALA A 281 -4.73 1.13 -18.26
C ALA A 281 -3.72 -0.01 -17.99
N ASP A 282 -3.81 -1.09 -18.75
CA ASP A 282 -2.77 -2.11 -18.76
C ASP A 282 -1.54 -1.58 -19.52
N PRO A 283 -0.40 -1.34 -18.86
CA PRO A 283 0.78 -0.79 -19.50
C PRO A 283 1.39 -1.75 -20.53
N GLN A 284 1.01 -3.03 -20.53
CA GLN A 284 1.50 -4.04 -21.49
C GLN A 284 0.60 -4.16 -22.73
N VAL A 285 -0.62 -3.61 -22.68
CA VAL A 285 -1.52 -3.54 -23.83
C VAL A 285 -1.31 -2.19 -24.49
N VAL A 286 -0.34 -2.13 -25.39
CA VAL A 286 -0.20 -0.98 -26.30
C VAL A 286 -1.36 -1.05 -27.31
N PRO A 287 -2.10 0.05 -27.53
CA PRO A 287 -3.18 0.07 -28.53
C PRO A 287 -2.68 -0.15 -29.96
#